data_AF-A0A7S4HTT9-F1
#
_entry.id   AF-A0A7S4HTT9-F1
#
_cell.length_a   1.000
_cell.length_b   1.000
_cell.length_c   1.000
_cell.angle_alpha   90.00
_cell.angle_beta   90.00
_cell.angle_gamma   90.00
#
_symmetry.space_group_name_H-M   'P 1'
#
loop_
_entity.id
_entity.type
_entity.pdbx_description
1 polymer ?
#
loop_
_entity_poly.entity_id
_entity_poly.type
_entity_poly.pdbx_seq_one_letter_code
_entity_poly.pdbx_strand_id
1 'polypeptide(L)'
;AIGKGFAIGSACLVGLALFGAFVTRLNAATGKKAAVDLLEPLTFAGLLLGSMLPYWFSAMTMKSVGMAANAMVIEIKRQFDLNPNLLIPNHPDRPDYDKCIRISTDASLKEMVAPGCLVMLSPIVIGVLFGTQCVTGLLAGAIASGVQMAISASNTGGAWDNAKKYIGKGGLDELIAELEPECVKDGEVNTKKSQIYKAAVTGDTVGDPLKDTSGPALNILMKLMAIISVVFADFFLSINGGGGLIANYM
;
A
#
# COMPACT_ATOMS: atom_id res chain seq x y z
N ALA A 1 -5.99 -6.10 -11.63
CA ALA A 1 -4.58 -6.54 -11.47
C ALA A 1 -3.68 -6.01 -12.58
N ILE A 2 -3.98 -6.26 -13.87
CA ILE A 2 -3.11 -5.87 -15.00
C ILE A 2 -2.72 -4.38 -14.98
N GLY A 3 -3.69 -3.45 -14.86
CA GLY A 3 -3.40 -2.01 -14.78
C GLY A 3 -2.52 -1.63 -13.58
N LYS A 4 -2.70 -2.27 -12.42
CA LYS A 4 -1.84 -2.09 -11.24
C LYS A 4 -0.42 -2.59 -11.52
N GLY A 5 -0.28 -3.72 -12.22
CA GLY A 5 1.00 -4.26 -12.68
C GLY A 5 1.76 -3.30 -13.61
N PHE A 6 1.09 -2.71 -14.60
CA PHE A 6 1.69 -1.68 -15.46
C PHE A 6 2.12 -0.43 -14.66
N ALA A 7 1.30 0.01 -13.72
CA ALA A 7 1.64 1.14 -12.86
C ALA A 7 2.88 0.85 -11.98
N ILE A 8 3.00 -0.35 -11.41
CA ILE A 8 4.16 -0.76 -10.60
C ILE A 8 5.41 -0.94 -11.47
N GLY A 9 5.28 -1.60 -12.63
CA GLY A 9 6.40 -1.80 -13.55
C GLY A 9 6.96 -0.47 -14.07
N SER A 10 6.09 0.46 -14.49
CA SER A 10 6.52 1.80 -14.89
C SER A 10 7.12 2.59 -13.71
N ALA A 11 6.63 2.39 -12.48
CA ALA A 11 7.21 2.99 -11.28
C ALA A 11 8.61 2.51 -10.98
N CYS A 12 8.87 1.22 -11.14
CA CYS A 12 10.21 0.66 -11.00
C CYS A 12 11.18 1.30 -12.00
N LEU A 13 10.81 1.33 -13.29
CA LEU A 13 11.67 1.88 -14.34
C LEU A 13 11.91 3.38 -14.18
N VAL A 14 10.88 4.16 -13.89
CA VAL A 14 11.01 5.60 -13.64
C VAL A 14 11.79 5.86 -12.35
N GLY A 15 11.56 5.08 -11.29
CA GLY A 15 12.31 5.14 -10.05
C GLY A 15 13.81 4.90 -10.27
N LEU A 16 14.16 3.89 -11.08
CA LEU A 16 15.54 3.60 -11.45
C LEU A 16 16.17 4.72 -12.31
N ALA A 17 15.41 5.28 -13.25
CA ALA A 17 15.87 6.40 -14.07
C ALA A 17 16.12 7.66 -13.22
N LEU A 18 15.20 7.97 -12.30
CA LEU A 18 15.34 9.10 -11.36
C LEU A 18 16.50 8.87 -10.37
N PHE A 19 16.71 7.64 -9.93
CA PHE A 19 17.88 7.26 -9.15
C PHE A 19 19.18 7.52 -9.91
N GLY A 20 19.26 7.11 -11.18
CA GLY A 20 20.40 7.43 -12.05
C GLY A 20 20.58 8.94 -12.26
N ALA A 21 19.48 9.67 -12.42
CA ALA A 21 19.49 11.13 -12.54
C ALA A 21 20.00 11.81 -11.26
N PHE A 22 19.61 11.30 -10.08
CA PHE A 22 20.11 11.77 -8.79
C PHE A 22 21.63 11.60 -8.71
N VAL A 23 22.14 10.39 -8.95
CA VAL A 23 23.60 10.11 -8.92
C VAL A 23 24.35 10.98 -9.94
N THR A 24 23.81 11.15 -11.15
CA THR A 24 24.42 11.99 -12.18
C THR A 24 24.49 13.46 -11.75
N ARG A 25 23.44 13.97 -11.08
CA ARG A 25 23.41 15.33 -10.54
C ARG A 25 24.46 15.51 -9.44
N LEU A 26 24.62 14.52 -8.56
CA LEU A 26 25.68 14.52 -7.55
C LEU A 26 27.08 14.58 -8.18
N ASN A 27 27.31 13.80 -9.25
CA ASN A 27 28.59 13.79 -9.97
C ASN A 27 28.90 15.13 -10.63
N ALA A 28 27.89 15.72 -11.29
CA ALA A 28 28.05 17.00 -11.97
C ALA A 28 28.41 18.13 -10.99
N ALA A 29 27.82 18.13 -9.79
CA ALA A 29 28.04 19.16 -8.80
C ALA A 29 29.35 18.97 -7.99
N THR A 30 29.81 17.73 -7.78
CA THR A 30 31.03 17.45 -7.00
C THR A 30 32.29 17.31 -7.86
N GLY A 31 32.15 17.14 -9.18
CA GLY A 31 33.28 16.88 -10.09
C GLY A 31 33.96 15.52 -9.85
N LYS A 32 33.44 14.71 -8.94
CA LYS A 32 33.91 13.36 -8.62
C LYS A 32 32.90 12.34 -9.13
N LYS A 33 33.37 11.18 -9.56
CA LYS A 33 32.48 10.03 -9.75
C LYS A 33 32.03 9.57 -8.36
N ALA A 34 30.85 9.99 -7.91
CA ALA A 34 30.12 9.32 -6.84
C ALA A 34 29.79 7.91 -7.36
N ALA A 35 30.66 6.97 -7.04
CA ALA A 35 30.37 5.56 -7.19
C ALA A 35 29.38 5.19 -6.08
N VAL A 36 28.26 4.58 -6.45
CA VAL A 36 27.36 3.96 -5.47
C VAL A 36 28.01 2.66 -5.03
N ASP A 37 28.76 2.72 -3.93
CA ASP A 37 29.35 1.53 -3.32
C ASP A 37 28.44 1.01 -2.21
N LEU A 38 28.00 -0.24 -2.35
CA LEU A 38 27.17 -0.93 -1.35
C LEU A 38 27.96 -1.39 -0.13
N LEU A 39 29.29 -1.46 -0.23
CA LEU A 39 30.16 -1.80 0.89
C LEU A 39 30.40 -0.60 1.83
N GLU A 40 30.07 0.61 1.39
CA GLU A 40 30.11 1.80 2.22
C GLU A 40 29.02 1.75 3.31
N PRO A 41 29.37 1.93 4.61
CA PRO A 41 28.43 1.77 5.71
C PRO A 41 27.17 2.63 5.60
N LEU A 42 27.30 3.89 5.16
CA LEU A 42 26.17 4.81 5.01
C LEU A 42 25.24 4.38 3.87
N THR A 43 25.78 3.90 2.75
CA THR A 43 24.98 3.40 1.63
C THR A 43 24.21 2.15 2.05
N PHE A 44 24.87 1.22 2.74
CA PHE A 44 24.22 -0.01 3.21
C PHE A 44 23.16 0.26 4.29
N ALA A 45 23.43 1.17 5.23
CA ALA A 45 22.45 1.61 6.22
C ALA A 45 21.22 2.25 5.54
N GLY A 46 21.45 3.12 4.55
CA GLY A 46 20.40 3.68 3.71
C GLY A 46 19.58 2.60 3.00
N LEU A 47 20.24 1.57 2.44
CA LEU A 47 19.58 0.45 1.78
C LEU A 47 18.62 -0.29 2.72
N LEU A 48 19.04 -0.58 3.95
CA LEU A 48 18.20 -1.24 4.95
C LEU A 48 17.00 -0.37 5.35
N LEU A 49 17.24 0.91 5.64
CA LEU A 49 16.16 1.85 5.96
C LEU A 49 15.17 1.98 4.81
N GLY A 50 15.67 2.12 3.58
CA GLY A 50 14.87 2.23 2.37
C GLY A 50 14.01 1.00 2.14
N SER A 51 14.59 -0.19 2.38
CA SER A 51 13.88 -1.46 2.24
C SER A 51 12.76 -1.64 3.27
N MET A 52 12.86 -0.98 4.42
CA MET A 52 11.84 -1.01 5.47
C MET A 52 10.67 -0.05 5.18
N LEU A 53 10.89 1.06 4.48
CA LEU A 53 9.86 2.09 4.24
C LEU A 53 8.56 1.55 3.60
N PRO A 54 8.60 0.67 2.57
CA PRO A 54 7.40 0.05 2.02
C PRO A 54 6.57 -0.72 3.07
N TYR A 55 7.23 -1.42 3.98
CA TYR A 55 6.57 -2.17 5.05
C TYR A 55 5.93 -1.23 6.07
N TRP A 56 6.64 -0.18 6.48
CA TRP A 56 6.10 0.81 7.42
C TRP A 56 4.92 1.58 6.82
N PHE A 57 5.05 2.01 5.57
CA PHE A 57 3.96 2.63 4.83
C PHE A 57 2.73 1.72 4.81
N SER A 58 2.91 0.45 4.42
CA SER A 58 1.83 -0.52 4.35
C SER A 58 1.20 -0.82 5.71
N ALA A 59 2.00 -0.87 6.78
CA ALA A 59 1.50 -1.09 8.13
C ALA A 59 0.57 0.04 8.57
N MET A 60 0.92 1.31 8.27
CA MET A 60 0.05 2.45 8.56
C MET A 60 -1.25 2.37 7.77
N THR A 61 -1.18 2.21 6.44
CA THR A 61 -2.38 2.21 5.60
C THR A 61 -3.31 1.03 5.90
N MET A 62 -2.75 -0.16 6.14
CA MET A 62 -3.56 -1.34 6.53
C MET A 62 -4.25 -1.13 7.87
N LYS A 63 -3.56 -0.57 8.87
CA LYS A 63 -4.14 -0.27 10.17
C LYS A 63 -5.27 0.76 10.05
N SER A 64 -5.06 1.84 9.28
CA SER A 64 -6.05 2.89 9.09
C SER A 64 -7.32 2.36 8.42
N VAL A 65 -7.20 1.53 7.38
CA VAL A 65 -8.36 0.88 6.75
C VAL A 65 -9.06 -0.07 7.72
N GLY A 66 -8.31 -0.87 8.49
CA GLY A 66 -8.89 -1.78 9.49
C GLY A 66 -9.70 -1.05 10.57
N MET A 67 -9.21 0.09 11.05
CA MET A 67 -9.92 0.93 12.01
C MET A 67 -11.21 1.52 11.41
N ALA A 68 -11.14 2.08 10.19
CA ALA A 68 -12.30 2.63 9.49
C ALA A 68 -13.36 1.56 9.18
N ALA A 69 -12.92 0.38 8.74
CA ALA A 69 -13.79 -0.75 8.45
C ALA A 69 -14.50 -1.26 9.71
N ASN A 70 -13.81 -1.34 10.86
CA ASN A 70 -14.44 -1.73 12.12
C ASN A 70 -15.52 -0.71 12.55
N ALA A 71 -15.21 0.58 12.47
CA ALA A 71 -16.20 1.63 12.72
C ALA A 71 -17.42 1.52 11.78
N MET A 72 -17.20 1.18 10.50
CA MET A 72 -18.28 0.91 9.55
C MET A 72 -19.17 -0.25 9.99
N VAL A 73 -18.56 -1.37 10.39
CA VAL A 73 -19.29 -2.58 10.83
C VAL A 73 -20.13 -2.29 12.07
N ILE A 74 -19.58 -1.54 13.04
CA ILE A 74 -20.31 -1.15 14.25
C ILE A 74 -21.51 -0.27 13.88
N GLU A 75 -21.34 0.71 12.99
CA GLU A 75 -22.44 1.58 12.57
C GLU A 75 -23.52 0.83 11.79
N ILE A 76 -23.15 -0.06 10.87
CA ILE A 76 -24.10 -0.89 10.13
C ILE A 76 -24.90 -1.78 11.08
N LYS A 77 -24.24 -2.42 12.05
CA LYS A 77 -24.91 -3.22 13.09
C LYS A 77 -25.89 -2.37 13.90
N ARG A 78 -25.46 -1.18 14.35
CA ARG A 78 -26.32 -0.24 15.09
C ARG A 78 -27.57 0.12 14.29
N GLN A 79 -27.45 0.36 12.98
CA GLN A 79 -28.61 0.66 12.14
C GLN A 79 -29.57 -0.52 12.00
N PHE A 80 -29.05 -1.74 11.83
CA PHE A 80 -29.89 -2.94 11.76
C PHE A 80 -30.58 -3.28 13.09
N ASP A 81 -29.89 -3.09 14.22
CA ASP A 81 -30.47 -3.34 15.55
C ASP A 81 -31.57 -2.33 15.90
N LEU A 82 -31.43 -1.07 15.46
CA LEU A 82 -32.43 -0.02 15.70
C LEU A 82 -33.61 -0.08 14.74
N ASN A 83 -33.38 -0.48 13.49
CA ASN A 83 -34.44 -0.67 12.51
C ASN A 83 -34.30 -2.02 11.78
N PRO A 84 -34.89 -3.09 12.35
CA PRO A 84 -34.90 -4.41 11.71
C PRO A 84 -35.61 -4.45 10.35
N ASN A 85 -36.47 -3.47 10.06
CA ASN A 85 -37.16 -3.41 8.77
C ASN A 85 -36.18 -3.23 7.59
N LEU A 86 -34.98 -2.71 7.85
CA LEU A 86 -33.91 -2.56 6.84
C LEU A 86 -33.41 -3.91 6.29
N LEU A 87 -33.65 -5.01 7.00
CA LEU A 87 -33.28 -6.37 6.56
C LEU A 87 -34.35 -7.01 5.66
N ILE A 88 -35.55 -6.41 5.60
CA ILE A 88 -36.66 -6.92 4.79
C ILE A 88 -36.46 -6.43 3.35
N PRO A 89 -36.35 -7.34 2.36
CA PRO A 89 -36.22 -6.95 0.96
C PRO A 89 -37.41 -6.09 0.52
N ASN A 90 -37.13 -4.99 -0.19
CA ASN A 90 -38.13 -4.03 -0.73
C ASN A 90 -38.95 -3.28 0.33
N HIS A 91 -38.49 -3.19 1.59
CA HIS A 91 -39.10 -2.32 2.58
C HIS A 91 -38.87 -0.82 2.24
N PRO A 92 -39.84 0.08 2.48
CA PRO A 92 -39.70 1.51 2.16
C PRO A 92 -38.66 2.25 3.00
N ASP A 93 -38.37 1.76 4.22
CA ASP A 93 -37.36 2.34 5.11
C ASP A 93 -35.97 2.32 4.47
N ARG A 94 -35.26 3.45 4.58
CA ARG A 94 -33.92 3.61 4.03
C ARG A 94 -32.87 3.68 5.14
N PRO A 95 -31.69 3.05 4.95
CA PRO A 95 -30.60 3.18 5.91
C PRO A 95 -30.00 4.59 5.85
N ASP A 96 -29.30 4.96 6.92
CA ASP A 96 -28.60 6.24 7.04
C ASP A 96 -27.23 6.12 6.38
N TYR A 97 -27.20 6.45 5.08
CA TYR A 97 -25.98 6.42 4.26
C TYR A 97 -24.97 7.50 4.66
N ASP A 98 -25.47 8.67 5.10
CA ASP A 98 -24.64 9.84 5.42
C ASP A 98 -23.67 9.54 6.57
N LYS A 99 -24.10 8.79 7.57
CA LYS A 99 -23.20 8.34 8.65
C LYS A 99 -22.06 7.46 8.16
N CYS A 100 -22.35 6.50 7.27
CA CYS A 100 -21.31 5.64 6.69
C CYS A 100 -20.33 6.46 5.82
N ILE A 101 -20.85 7.40 5.01
CA ILE A 101 -20.03 8.31 4.22
C ILE A 101 -19.11 9.13 5.14
N ARG A 102 -19.65 9.68 6.23
CA ARG A 102 -18.89 10.50 7.16
C ARG A 102 -17.78 9.74 7.87
N ILE A 103 -18.03 8.50 8.33
CA ILE A 103 -16.99 7.67 8.98
C ILE A 103 -15.81 7.43 8.03
N SER A 104 -16.08 7.06 6.77
CA SER A 104 -15.01 6.83 5.79
C SER A 104 -14.28 8.12 5.39
N THR A 105 -14.99 9.24 5.31
CA THR A 105 -14.44 10.57 4.99
C THR A 105 -13.52 11.07 6.10
N ASP A 106 -14.00 11.08 7.35
CA ASP A 106 -13.23 11.57 8.49
C ASP A 106 -11.97 10.72 8.71
N ALA A 107 -12.09 9.39 8.57
CA ALA A 107 -10.96 8.48 8.68
C ALA A 107 -9.93 8.69 7.56
N SER A 108 -10.36 8.77 6.31
CA SER A 108 -9.43 8.94 5.17
C SER A 108 -8.69 10.28 5.22
N LEU A 109 -9.37 11.37 5.59
CA LEU A 109 -8.76 12.70 5.72
C LEU A 109 -7.70 12.76 6.81
N LYS A 110 -7.97 12.15 7.97
CA LYS A 110 -7.06 12.16 9.11
C LYS A 110 -5.86 11.22 8.89
N GLU A 111 -6.13 10.02 8.40
CA GLU A 111 -5.14 8.94 8.37
C GLU A 111 -4.18 9.05 7.17
N MET A 112 -4.53 9.78 6.09
CA MET A 112 -3.63 9.94 4.95
C MET A 112 -2.37 10.79 5.25
N VAL A 113 -2.42 11.62 6.30
CA VAL A 113 -1.36 12.58 6.62
C VAL A 113 -0.07 11.85 7.00
N ALA A 114 -0.15 10.86 7.89
CA ALA A 114 1.04 10.18 8.40
C ALA A 114 1.82 9.40 7.32
N PRO A 115 1.19 8.57 6.46
CA PRO A 115 1.87 7.94 5.34
C PRO A 115 2.43 8.97 4.33
N GLY A 116 1.72 10.06 4.08
CA GLY A 116 2.19 11.15 3.22
C GLY A 116 3.46 11.82 3.77
N CYS A 117 3.44 12.17 5.06
CA CYS A 117 4.61 12.73 5.76
C CYS A 117 5.79 11.76 5.74
N LEU A 118 5.56 10.46 5.95
CA LEU A 118 6.64 9.47 5.89
C LEU A 118 7.35 9.52 4.53
N VAL A 119 6.60 9.49 3.43
CA VAL A 119 7.17 9.48 2.07
C VAL A 119 7.88 10.79 1.74
N MET A 120 7.27 11.94 2.09
CA MET A 120 7.85 13.25 1.77
C MET A 120 9.08 13.58 2.62
N LEU A 121 9.04 13.28 3.92
CA LEU A 121 10.09 13.68 4.85
C LEU A 121 11.27 12.70 4.85
N SER A 122 11.07 11.41 4.52
CA SER A 122 12.16 10.42 4.53
C SER A 122 13.41 10.86 3.75
N PRO A 123 13.33 11.19 2.46
CA PRO A 123 14.52 11.62 1.71
C PRO A 123 15.10 12.96 2.22
N ILE A 124 14.27 13.87 2.72
CA ILE A 124 14.71 15.17 3.24
C ILE A 124 15.49 14.99 4.55
N VAL A 125 14.91 14.28 5.51
CA VAL A 125 15.52 14.03 6.82
C VAL A 125 16.80 13.22 6.66
N ILE A 126 16.77 12.15 5.85
CA ILE A 126 17.96 11.33 5.62
C ILE A 126 19.04 12.11 4.86
N GLY A 127 18.67 12.91 3.86
CA GLY A 127 19.62 13.73 3.10
C GLY A 127 20.27 14.84 3.93
N VAL A 128 19.51 15.49 4.82
CA VAL A 128 20.03 16.52 5.72
C VAL A 128 20.93 15.93 6.81
N LEU A 129 20.53 14.80 7.40
CA LEU A 129 21.26 14.21 8.53
C LEU A 129 22.46 13.37 8.13
N PHE A 130 22.28 12.46 7.17
CA PHE A 130 23.25 11.42 6.79
C PHE A 130 23.85 11.62 5.39
N GLY A 131 23.39 12.64 4.67
CA GLY A 131 23.97 13.00 3.39
C GLY A 131 23.48 12.18 2.19
N THR A 132 24.10 12.46 1.05
CA THR A 132 23.65 11.98 -0.27
C THR A 132 23.95 10.49 -0.49
N GLN A 133 24.99 9.95 0.16
CA GLN A 133 25.32 8.52 0.13
C GLN A 133 24.21 7.68 0.76
N CYS A 134 23.72 8.09 1.93
CA CYS A 134 22.63 7.39 2.62
C CYS A 134 21.31 7.48 1.83
N VAL A 135 21.00 8.64 1.23
CA VAL A 135 19.84 8.79 0.32
C VAL A 135 19.94 7.86 -0.88
N THR A 136 21.13 7.65 -1.43
CA THR A 136 21.36 6.73 -2.54
C THR A 136 20.97 5.29 -2.14
N GLY A 137 21.42 4.83 -0.97
CA GLY A 137 20.99 3.56 -0.41
C GLY A 137 19.48 3.50 -0.18
N LEU A 138 18.91 4.55 0.40
CA LEU A 138 17.47 4.66 0.70
C LEU A 138 16.60 4.44 -0.55
N LEU A 139 16.95 5.11 -1.66
CA LEU A 139 16.22 4.97 -2.91
C LEU A 139 16.34 3.56 -3.50
N ALA A 140 17.55 2.99 -3.51
CA ALA A 140 17.78 1.64 -4.02
C ALA A 140 16.97 0.59 -3.22
N GLY A 141 16.98 0.68 -1.89
CA GLY A 141 16.26 -0.22 -1.00
C GLY A 141 14.75 -0.10 -1.14
N ALA A 142 14.25 1.14 -1.20
CA ALA A 142 12.82 1.40 -1.37
C ALA A 142 12.27 0.86 -2.69
N ILE A 143 13.03 0.97 -3.79
CA ILE A 143 12.65 0.40 -5.09
C ILE A 143 12.67 -1.13 -5.02
N ALA A 144 13.78 -1.73 -4.56
CA ALA A 144 13.95 -3.18 -4.54
C ALA A 144 12.87 -3.88 -3.70
N SER A 145 12.59 -3.35 -2.50
CA SER A 145 11.58 -3.88 -1.59
C SER A 145 10.16 -3.52 -2.02
N GLY A 146 9.93 -2.26 -2.43
CA GLY A 146 8.59 -1.74 -2.73
C GLY A 146 7.93 -2.43 -3.91
N VAL A 147 8.69 -2.78 -4.96
CA VAL A 147 8.18 -3.50 -6.12
C VAL A 147 7.63 -4.87 -5.74
N GLN A 148 8.37 -5.64 -4.93
CA GLN A 148 7.96 -6.99 -4.53
C GLN A 148 6.67 -6.95 -3.72
N MET A 149 6.57 -6.01 -2.77
CA MET A 149 5.39 -5.84 -1.94
C MET A 149 4.18 -5.33 -2.73
N ALA A 150 4.37 -4.38 -3.64
CA ALA A 150 3.28 -3.83 -4.44
C ALA A 150 2.64 -4.89 -5.36
N ILE A 151 3.47 -5.73 -5.99
CA ILE A 151 3.02 -6.81 -6.87
C ILE A 151 2.28 -7.88 -6.06
N SER A 152 2.88 -8.37 -4.97
CA SER A 152 2.27 -9.43 -4.15
C SER A 152 0.94 -8.97 -3.56
N ALA A 153 0.87 -7.78 -2.96
CA ALA A 153 -0.37 -7.24 -2.39
C ALA A 153 -1.48 -7.08 -3.45
N SER A 154 -1.15 -6.51 -4.61
CA SER A 154 -2.12 -6.28 -5.69
C SER A 154 -2.65 -7.59 -6.29
N ASN A 155 -1.78 -8.59 -6.45
CA ASN A 155 -2.15 -9.87 -7.04
C ASN A 155 -2.91 -10.74 -6.04
N THR A 156 -2.48 -10.82 -4.78
CA THR A 156 -3.17 -11.58 -3.73
C THR A 156 -4.59 -11.08 -3.53
N GLY A 157 -4.79 -9.78 -3.35
CA GLY A 157 -6.16 -9.25 -3.18
C GLY A 157 -7.01 -9.39 -4.46
N GLY A 158 -6.40 -9.31 -5.65
CA GLY A 158 -7.10 -9.58 -6.90
C GLY A 158 -7.51 -11.05 -7.07
N ALA A 159 -6.67 -11.97 -6.60
CA ALA A 159 -6.95 -13.40 -6.62
C ALA A 159 -8.11 -13.75 -5.67
N TRP A 160 -8.12 -13.20 -4.46
CA TRP A 160 -9.23 -13.42 -3.51
C TRP A 160 -10.56 -12.86 -4.01
N ASP A 161 -10.59 -11.67 -4.61
CA ASP A 161 -11.82 -11.11 -5.22
C ASP A 161 -12.34 -12.01 -6.35
N ASN A 162 -11.43 -12.48 -7.22
CA ASN A 162 -11.79 -13.37 -8.31
C ASN A 162 -12.25 -14.75 -7.81
N ALA A 163 -11.65 -15.29 -6.75
CA ALA A 163 -12.09 -16.53 -6.13
C ALA A 163 -13.51 -16.40 -5.56
N LYS A 164 -13.81 -15.31 -4.83
CA LYS A 164 -15.16 -15.00 -4.34
C LYS A 164 -16.16 -14.89 -5.50
N LYS A 165 -15.80 -14.21 -6.58
CA LYS A 165 -16.65 -14.07 -7.78
C LYS A 165 -16.87 -15.40 -8.51
N TYR A 166 -15.85 -16.26 -8.56
CA TYR A 166 -15.93 -17.58 -9.19
C TYR A 166 -16.91 -18.47 -8.44
N ILE A 167 -16.78 -18.55 -7.11
CA ILE A 167 -17.68 -19.32 -6.24
C ILE A 167 -19.10 -18.75 -6.31
N GLY A 168 -19.25 -17.43 -6.24
CA GLY A 168 -20.58 -16.79 -6.30
C GLY A 168 -21.31 -16.94 -7.64
N LYS A 169 -20.61 -17.33 -8.72
CA LYS A 169 -21.19 -17.64 -10.04
C LYS A 169 -21.41 -19.14 -10.28
N GLY A 170 -21.25 -19.96 -9.24
CA GLY A 170 -21.47 -21.40 -9.30
C GLY A 170 -20.27 -22.23 -9.75
N GLY A 171 -19.06 -21.64 -9.76
CA GLY A 171 -17.84 -22.35 -10.18
C GLY A 171 -17.46 -23.55 -9.30
N LEU A 172 -18.02 -23.66 -8.09
CA LEU A 172 -17.80 -24.78 -7.17
C LEU A 172 -19.13 -25.42 -6.71
N ASP A 173 -20.19 -25.32 -7.50
CA ASP A 173 -21.51 -25.81 -7.09
C ASP A 173 -21.53 -27.32 -6.81
N GLU A 174 -20.86 -28.13 -7.64
CA GLU A 174 -20.73 -29.58 -7.41
C GLU A 174 -20.06 -29.89 -6.07
N LEU A 175 -18.97 -29.18 -5.76
CA LEU A 175 -18.22 -29.34 -4.51
C LEU A 175 -19.03 -28.87 -3.30
N ILE A 176 -19.77 -27.76 -3.42
CA ILE A 176 -20.64 -27.26 -2.36
C ILE A 176 -21.81 -28.23 -2.14
N ALA A 177 -22.38 -28.80 -3.21
CA ALA A 177 -23.45 -29.77 -3.10
C ALA A 177 -22.99 -31.07 -2.41
N GLU A 178 -21.74 -31.48 -2.61
CA GLU A 178 -21.13 -32.64 -1.96
C GLU A 178 -20.82 -32.37 -0.47
N LEU A 179 -20.18 -31.23 -0.16
CA LEU A 179 -19.67 -30.93 1.17
C LEU A 179 -20.69 -30.26 2.11
N GLU A 180 -21.66 -29.54 1.55
CA GLU A 180 -22.64 -28.72 2.27
C GLU A 180 -24.05 -28.94 1.68
N PRO A 181 -24.61 -30.17 1.76
CA PRO A 181 -25.88 -30.52 1.12
C PRO A 181 -27.07 -29.66 1.62
N GLU A 182 -26.99 -29.09 2.82
CA GLU A 182 -27.97 -28.15 3.36
C GLU A 182 -28.07 -26.81 2.59
N CYS A 183 -27.05 -26.50 1.78
CA CYS A 183 -27.06 -25.34 0.90
C CYS A 183 -27.81 -25.61 -0.41
N VAL A 184 -28.17 -26.86 -0.71
CA VAL A 184 -28.90 -27.22 -1.93
C VAL A 184 -30.41 -27.15 -1.68
N LYS A 185 -31.14 -26.45 -2.55
CA LYS A 185 -32.61 -26.42 -2.57
C LYS A 185 -33.11 -26.58 -3.99
N ASP A 186 -34.04 -27.51 -4.20
CA ASP A 186 -34.67 -27.76 -5.51
C ASP A 186 -33.67 -28.03 -6.65
N GLY A 187 -32.50 -28.60 -6.32
CA GLY A 187 -31.42 -28.85 -7.27
C GLY A 187 -30.50 -27.66 -7.55
N GLU A 188 -30.76 -26.50 -6.95
CA GLU A 188 -29.91 -25.30 -7.03
C GLU A 188 -29.07 -25.12 -5.77
N VAL A 189 -27.80 -24.76 -5.95
CA VAL A 189 -26.87 -24.49 -4.85
C VAL A 189 -27.01 -23.04 -4.38
N ASN A 190 -27.41 -22.86 -3.13
CA ASN A 190 -27.41 -21.54 -2.48
C ASN A 190 -25.99 -21.18 -2.00
N THR A 191 -25.17 -20.71 -2.93
CA THR A 191 -23.76 -20.33 -2.66
C THR A 191 -23.61 -19.33 -1.52
N LYS A 192 -24.56 -18.42 -1.29
CA LYS A 192 -24.46 -17.41 -0.22
C LYS A 192 -24.57 -18.00 1.19
N LYS A 193 -25.19 -19.17 1.34
CA LYS A 193 -25.28 -19.87 2.64
C LYS A 193 -24.03 -20.67 2.96
N SER A 194 -23.27 -21.03 1.92
CA SER A 194 -22.09 -21.88 1.99
C SER A 194 -20.99 -21.31 2.89
N GLN A 195 -20.31 -22.16 3.65
CA GLN A 195 -19.13 -21.76 4.42
C GLN A 195 -17.94 -21.50 3.50
N ILE A 196 -17.82 -22.26 2.40
CA ILE A 196 -16.81 -22.02 1.35
C ILE A 196 -16.94 -20.60 0.80
N TYR A 197 -18.16 -20.15 0.48
CA TYR A 197 -18.38 -18.78 0.00
C TYR A 197 -18.07 -17.73 1.08
N LYS A 198 -18.49 -17.94 2.33
CA LYS A 198 -18.17 -17.03 3.44
C LYS A 198 -16.67 -16.92 3.68
N ALA A 199 -15.93 -18.01 3.58
CA ALA A 199 -14.46 -18.00 3.68
C ALA A 199 -13.83 -17.19 2.54
N ALA A 200 -14.34 -17.31 1.31
CA ALA A 200 -13.89 -16.50 0.19
C ALA A 200 -14.20 -15.00 0.37
N VAL A 201 -15.36 -14.66 0.95
CA VAL A 201 -15.69 -13.27 1.34
C VAL A 201 -14.69 -12.74 2.37
N THR A 202 -14.35 -13.52 3.40
CA THR A 202 -13.32 -13.13 4.37
C THR A 202 -11.97 -12.87 3.69
N GLY A 203 -11.54 -13.75 2.79
CA GLY A 203 -10.31 -13.57 2.01
C GLY A 203 -10.32 -12.27 1.20
N ASP A 204 -11.42 -11.96 0.52
CA ASP A 204 -11.57 -10.72 -0.24
C ASP A 204 -11.50 -9.47 0.66
N THR A 205 -12.17 -9.48 1.82
CA THR A 205 -12.13 -8.36 2.76
C THR A 205 -10.73 -8.11 3.35
N VAL A 206 -9.91 -9.16 3.50
CA VAL A 206 -8.48 -9.03 3.86
C VAL A 206 -7.68 -8.48 2.67
N GLY A 207 -8.05 -8.86 1.45
CA GLY A 207 -7.43 -8.43 0.19
C GLY A 207 -7.73 -7.00 -0.22
N ASP A 208 -8.85 -6.41 0.21
CA ASP A 208 -9.26 -5.04 -0.12
C ASP A 208 -8.22 -3.97 0.25
N PRO A 209 -7.76 -3.86 1.53
CA PRO A 209 -6.72 -2.89 1.87
C PRO A 209 -5.39 -3.16 1.14
N LEU A 210 -5.07 -4.42 0.87
CA LEU A 210 -3.86 -4.79 0.14
C LEU A 210 -3.90 -4.31 -1.31
N LYS A 211 -4.98 -4.61 -2.03
CA LYS A 211 -5.06 -4.34 -3.47
C LYS A 211 -5.49 -2.91 -3.76
N ASP A 212 -6.26 -2.24 -2.91
CA ASP A 212 -6.88 -0.95 -3.23
C ASP A 212 -6.34 0.23 -2.40
N THR A 213 -5.57 -0.02 -1.34
CA THR A 213 -4.93 1.04 -0.55
C THR A 213 -3.41 0.93 -0.59
N SER A 214 -2.84 -0.07 0.10
CA SER A 214 -1.39 -0.16 0.31
C SER A 214 -0.63 -0.48 -0.98
N GLY A 215 -1.00 -1.56 -1.66
CA GLY A 215 -0.28 -2.08 -2.83
C GLY A 215 -0.12 -1.05 -3.95
N PRO A 216 -1.19 -0.40 -4.41
CA PRO A 216 -1.09 0.66 -5.42
C PRO A 216 -0.29 1.87 -4.92
N ALA A 217 -0.47 2.30 -3.67
CA ALA A 217 0.19 3.50 -3.16
C ALA A 217 1.73 3.35 -3.03
N LEU A 218 2.25 2.11 -2.90
CA LEU A 218 3.68 1.86 -2.94
C LEU A 218 4.34 2.29 -4.26
N ASN A 219 3.61 2.31 -5.38
CA ASN A 219 4.13 2.82 -6.64
C ASN A 219 4.41 4.33 -6.58
N ILE A 220 3.59 5.06 -5.81
CA ILE A 220 3.73 6.50 -5.59
C ILE A 220 4.88 6.75 -4.63
N LEU A 221 4.98 5.95 -3.55
CA LEU A 221 6.08 6.02 -2.59
C LEU A 221 7.45 5.99 -3.30
N MET A 222 7.67 5.03 -4.20
CA MET A 222 8.94 4.90 -4.91
C MET A 222 9.23 6.10 -5.83
N LYS A 223 8.26 6.52 -6.64
CA LYS A 223 8.43 7.67 -7.57
C LYS A 223 8.63 8.97 -6.81
N LEU A 224 7.85 9.19 -5.76
CA LEU A 224 7.83 10.44 -5.01
C LEU A 224 9.12 10.65 -4.23
N MET A 225 9.65 9.61 -3.58
CA MET A 225 10.96 9.70 -2.93
C MET A 225 12.07 9.97 -3.94
N ALA A 226 12.05 9.31 -5.10
CA ALA A 226 13.07 9.51 -6.12
C ALA A 226 13.07 10.94 -6.67
N ILE A 227 11.90 11.51 -7.00
CA ILE A 227 11.82 12.89 -7.50
C ILE A 227 12.19 13.92 -6.42
N ILE A 228 11.77 13.72 -5.16
CA ILE A 228 12.17 14.60 -4.05
C ILE A 228 13.69 14.60 -3.91
N SER A 229 14.33 13.43 -3.91
CA SER A 229 15.79 13.35 -3.84
C SER A 229 16.49 14.08 -4.99
N VAL A 230 15.99 13.95 -6.22
CA VAL A 230 16.53 14.67 -7.39
C VAL A 230 16.38 16.19 -7.26
N VAL A 231 15.24 16.67 -6.78
CA VAL A 231 14.96 18.10 -6.62
C VAL A 231 15.82 18.71 -5.52
N PHE A 232 16.00 18.01 -4.40
CA PHE A 232 16.78 18.46 -3.25
C PHE A 232 18.26 18.10 -3.32
N ALA A 233 18.74 17.51 -4.43
CA ALA A 233 20.13 17.06 -4.55
C ALA A 233 21.16 18.18 -4.26
N ASP A 234 20.98 19.34 -4.88
CA ASP A 234 21.90 20.48 -4.69
C ASP A 234 21.84 21.03 -3.26
N PHE A 235 20.65 20.98 -2.64
CA PHE A 235 20.46 21.35 -1.25
C PHE A 235 21.20 20.40 -0.31
N PHE A 236 21.11 19.08 -0.52
CA PHE A 236 21.86 18.11 0.28
C PHE A 236 23.37 18.28 0.14
N LEU A 237 23.85 18.61 -1.07
CA LEU A 237 25.27 18.89 -1.31
C LEU A 237 25.76 20.17 -0.62
N SER A 238 24.89 21.18 -0.46
CA SER A 238 25.25 22.40 0.26
C SER A 238 25.56 22.15 1.75
N ILE A 239 25.09 21.02 2.30
CA ILE A 239 25.30 20.63 3.70
C ILE A 239 26.54 19.74 3.78
N ASN A 240 27.64 20.28 4.33
CA ASN A 240 28.90 19.55 4.53
C ASN A 240 29.40 18.83 3.25
N GLY A 241 29.20 19.42 2.08
CA GLY A 241 29.60 18.81 0.80
C GLY A 241 28.86 17.51 0.46
N GLY A 242 27.69 17.26 1.06
CA GLY A 242 26.91 16.04 0.88
C GLY A 242 27.13 14.97 1.96
N GLY A 243 27.93 15.24 2.99
CA GLY A 243 28.11 14.34 4.14
C GLY A 243 26.94 14.36 5.13
N GLY A 244 26.07 15.36 5.07
CA GLY A 244 25.00 15.56 6.05
C GLY A 244 25.52 16.12 7.38
N LEU A 245 24.60 16.48 8.27
CA LEU A 245 24.93 17.14 9.55
C LEU A 245 25.71 16.24 10.51
N ILE A 246 25.49 14.93 10.46
CA ILE A 246 26.05 13.97 11.42
C ILE A 246 27.48 13.54 11.03
N ALA A 247 27.90 13.71 9.77
CA ALA A 247 29.22 13.32 9.31
C ALA A 247 30.40 14.02 10.03
N ASN A 248 30.17 15.16 10.70
CA ASN A 248 31.21 15.80 11.52
C ASN A 248 31.43 15.09 12.88
N TYR A 249 30.58 14.13 13.24
CA TYR A 249 30.57 13.42 14.52
C TYR A 249 30.79 11.89 14.40
N MET A 250 30.98 11.39 13.17
CA MET A 250 31.31 9.98 12.87
C MET A 250 32.76 9.88 12.40
#